data_AF-A0A4V1SF59-F1
#
_entry.id   AF-A0A4V1SF59-F1
#
_cell.length_a   1.000
_cell.length_b   1.000
_cell.length_c   1.000
_cell.angle_alpha   90.00
_cell.angle_beta   90.00
_cell.angle_gamma   90.00
#
_symmetry.space_group_name_H-M   'P 1'
#
loop_
_entity.id
_entity.type
_entity.pdbx_description
1 polymer ?
#
loop_
_entity_poly.entity_id
_entity_poly.type
_entity_poly.pdbx_seq_one_letter_code
_entity_poly.pdbx_strand_id
1 'polypeptide(L)'
;MARFEGATEASTITVDAQGQFFAGSTLRVTGAGAITLRSQEIDFVGGTGTVRGAGELNLKPYNANTTIDIGSPTPGGTLDLSDIDINALADGFSTITIGRPDATGRVVVGSSLFKDNLVLQTGDLIIEANTLIGQDVRIFGNLNVVSSGEIVTNDDLFANEITLSAVNSATFHGTVNGTSSTITAGTDGTGDILFDAALQFTGAATLTAGATAGNILFSANLASPALTLAATAGEITQTAGRTIASDISAVARDGITLLTRADHIKARVTGAGDLVLRDDNAAPHVLQLGGTAANDILSTAEGNITVEALGNLDLVRVEANGAVNLTGNEMLAKGVVGSPAVFTGTTVLDNDQTTFGQPILFQGDVRMLRDLTFDSNGGSITITGRILAADGTQGLTLIADGGPVLVGGGDAEYLRVENAGSFTLGGALHTTGNFEVEADTIALNAPGRSITTDSGALTLQPRDTIAGIDIGRQEAAFSLDDNELLALGDGWSNVQIGRTGGAHEVRIESARFLDNVAIHGDTIAVLASSTQQGVDGISAVNGAEKNSIILQAQTALSQGRRAGITAGGDVTLVADTMALDPRSANSIRGFGTLTLSTSSAGVPVTLSDATETGGLHLTSRELTAVNSSFAKVR
;
A
#
# COMPACT_ATOMS: atom_id res chain seq x y z
N MET A 1 49.66 17.98 44.65
CA MET A 1 49.55 19.14 43.77
C MET A 1 50.74 19.14 42.83
N ALA A 2 50.53 19.34 41.53
CA ALA A 2 51.59 19.60 40.55
C ALA A 2 51.41 21.04 40.03
N ARG A 3 52.47 21.85 40.04
CA ARG A 3 52.39 23.29 39.77
C ARG A 3 53.49 23.71 38.81
N PHE A 4 53.12 24.32 37.70
CA PHE A 4 54.02 24.81 36.66
C PHE A 4 53.83 26.33 36.50
N GLU A 5 54.78 27.11 36.99
CA GLU A 5 54.72 28.59 36.97
C GLU A 5 55.42 29.21 35.74
N GLY A 6 56.30 28.44 35.09
CA GLY A 6 57.03 28.86 33.90
C GLY A 6 56.60 28.10 32.66
N ALA A 7 57.00 28.61 31.49
CA ALA A 7 56.78 27.91 30.23
C ALA A 7 57.41 26.51 30.29
N THR A 8 56.61 25.50 29.96
CA THR A 8 57.00 24.09 29.96
C THR A 8 56.86 23.54 28.55
N GLU A 9 57.96 23.04 27.99
CA GLU A 9 58.02 22.47 26.64
C GLU A 9 58.68 21.10 26.67
N ALA A 10 58.03 20.09 26.09
CA ALA A 10 58.55 18.73 26.02
C ALA A 10 58.03 17.98 24.78
N SER A 11 58.58 16.81 24.46
CA SER A 11 58.03 15.94 23.41
C SER A 11 56.76 15.21 23.85
N THR A 12 56.53 15.04 25.15
CA THR A 12 55.31 14.53 25.79
C THR A 12 55.22 15.11 27.19
N ILE A 13 54.01 15.27 27.73
CA ILE A 13 53.81 15.70 29.11
C ILE A 13 52.83 14.75 29.77
N THR A 14 53.26 14.09 30.84
CA THR A 14 52.40 13.21 31.65
C THR A 14 52.48 13.64 33.10
N VAL A 15 51.34 13.99 33.69
CA VAL A 15 51.23 14.37 35.10
C VAL A 15 50.17 13.54 35.77
N ASP A 16 50.51 13.03 36.95
CA ASP A 16 49.62 12.26 37.82
C ASP A 16 49.65 12.87 39.22
N ALA A 17 48.62 13.64 39.57
CA ALA A 17 48.57 14.43 40.79
C ALA A 17 47.25 14.22 41.54
N GLN A 18 47.30 13.60 42.71
CA GLN A 18 46.11 13.35 43.54
C GLN A 18 45.30 14.58 43.95
N GLY A 19 45.88 15.78 43.91
CA GLY A 19 45.17 17.02 44.26
C GLY A 19 44.87 17.82 43.00
N GLN A 20 45.41 19.02 42.92
CA GLN A 20 45.30 19.92 41.77
C GLN A 20 46.54 19.85 40.87
N PHE A 21 46.32 19.92 39.55
CA PHE A 21 47.29 20.35 38.56
C PHE A 21 47.05 21.82 38.25
N PHE A 22 48.11 22.62 38.22
CA PHE A 22 48.05 24.05 37.91
C PHE A 22 49.12 24.42 36.90
N ALA A 23 48.73 25.05 35.79
CA ALA A 23 49.64 25.68 34.84
C ALA A 23 49.41 27.20 34.80
N GLY A 24 50.35 27.94 35.38
CA GLY A 24 50.37 29.40 35.41
C GLY A 24 50.93 30.06 34.15
N SER A 25 51.41 29.27 33.18
CA SER A 25 52.05 29.73 31.95
C SER A 25 51.85 28.73 30.81
N THR A 26 52.59 28.88 29.72
CA THR A 26 52.52 28.01 28.53
C THR A 26 52.84 26.56 28.86
N LEU A 27 51.97 25.64 28.45
CA LEU A 27 52.19 24.20 28.44
C LEU A 27 52.21 23.73 26.99
N ARG A 28 53.37 23.29 26.49
CA ARG A 28 53.56 22.99 25.07
C ARG A 28 54.17 21.61 24.86
N VAL A 29 53.55 20.82 23.98
CA VAL A 29 54.20 19.64 23.42
C VAL A 29 54.69 19.90 22.00
N THR A 30 55.95 19.57 21.73
CA THR A 30 56.56 19.64 20.39
C THR A 30 56.35 18.34 19.63
N GLY A 31 55.89 18.44 18.38
CA GLY A 31 55.62 17.27 17.54
C GLY A 31 54.29 16.60 17.90
N ALA A 32 54.18 15.30 17.62
CA ALA A 32 52.93 14.53 17.73
C ALA A 32 52.71 13.87 19.11
N GLY A 33 53.50 14.23 20.13
CA GLY A 33 53.30 13.66 21.46
C GLY A 33 52.07 14.20 22.16
N ALA A 34 51.64 13.49 23.21
CA ALA A 34 50.43 13.82 23.97
C ALA A 34 50.72 14.64 25.24
N ILE A 35 49.71 15.37 25.69
CA ILE A 35 49.58 15.91 27.04
C ILE A 35 48.58 15.01 27.78
N THR A 36 48.98 14.38 28.88
CA THR A 36 48.10 13.57 29.74
C THR A 36 48.15 14.06 31.17
N LEU A 37 47.03 14.58 31.66
CA LEU A 37 46.89 15.11 33.00
C LEU A 37 45.85 14.29 33.75
N ARG A 38 46.25 13.66 34.85
CA ARG A 38 45.35 12.98 35.77
C ARG A 38 45.35 13.68 37.11
N SER A 39 44.24 14.31 37.49
CA SER A 39 44.15 15.08 38.74
C SER A 39 42.74 15.15 39.31
N GLN A 40 42.58 15.57 40.58
CA GLN A 40 41.24 15.90 41.09
C GLN A 40 40.74 17.22 40.51
N GLU A 41 41.65 18.16 40.26
CA GLU A 41 41.36 19.46 39.65
C GLU A 41 42.45 19.87 38.65
N ILE A 42 42.09 20.57 37.57
CA ILE A 42 43.02 21.00 36.51
C ILE A 42 42.75 22.47 36.17
N ASP A 43 43.71 23.35 36.45
CA ASP A 43 43.63 24.77 36.11
C ASP A 43 44.66 25.19 35.06
N PHE A 44 44.18 25.88 34.02
CA PHE A 44 44.98 26.54 33.00
C PHE A 44 44.80 28.06 33.06
N VAL A 45 45.61 28.73 33.89
CA VAL A 45 45.52 30.19 34.07
C VAL A 45 46.54 30.99 33.24
N GLY A 46 47.26 30.32 32.32
CA GLY A 46 48.25 30.95 31.43
C GLY A 46 47.66 31.93 30.40
N GLY A 47 46.34 31.90 30.18
CA GLY A 47 45.62 32.73 29.22
C GLY A 47 45.26 31.98 27.93
N THR A 48 44.64 32.68 26.98
CA THR A 48 44.08 32.05 25.77
C THR A 48 45.14 31.32 24.94
N GLY A 49 44.87 30.05 24.62
CA GLY A 49 45.74 29.23 23.79
C GLY A 49 47.13 28.99 24.37
N THR A 50 47.32 28.99 25.70
CA THR A 50 48.63 28.67 26.30
C THR A 50 48.90 27.18 26.43
N VAL A 51 47.88 26.33 26.32
CA VAL A 51 48.02 24.87 26.25
C VAL A 51 48.04 24.47 24.78
N ARG A 52 49.18 23.95 24.28
CA ARG A 52 49.42 23.70 22.85
C ARG A 52 50.03 22.33 22.58
N GLY A 53 49.61 21.67 21.51
CA GLY A 53 50.21 20.44 21.00
C GLY A 53 49.59 20.07 19.65
N ALA A 54 50.18 19.09 18.97
CA ALA A 54 49.60 18.50 17.75
C ALA A 54 49.14 17.04 17.94
N GLY A 55 49.43 16.44 19.09
CA GLY A 55 48.94 15.12 19.48
C GLY A 55 47.65 15.20 20.30
N GLU A 56 47.43 14.21 21.16
CA GLU A 56 46.24 14.16 22.02
C GLU A 56 46.39 15.01 23.29
N LEU A 57 45.29 15.62 23.73
CA LEU A 57 45.14 16.18 25.07
C LEU A 57 44.21 15.28 25.89
N ASN A 58 44.70 14.73 26.99
CA ASN A 58 43.96 13.81 27.84
C ASN A 58 43.79 14.42 29.24
N LEU A 59 42.58 14.82 29.61
CA LEU A 59 42.21 15.42 30.90
C LEU A 59 41.37 14.43 31.69
N LYS A 60 41.92 13.86 32.76
CA LYS A 60 41.31 12.74 33.49
C LYS A 60 41.13 13.07 34.97
N PRO A 61 39.97 12.78 35.57
CA PRO A 61 39.84 12.81 37.02
C PRO A 61 40.72 11.75 37.69
N TYR A 62 41.15 12.00 38.92
CA TYR A 62 41.97 11.03 39.67
C TYR A 62 41.21 9.74 40.03
N ASN A 63 39.93 9.85 40.40
CA ASN A 63 39.06 8.71 40.71
C ASN A 63 37.99 8.53 39.61
N ALA A 64 37.50 7.31 39.46
CA ALA A 64 36.48 6.98 38.45
C ALA A 64 35.10 7.62 38.74
N ASN A 65 34.77 7.82 40.02
CA ASN A 65 33.49 8.38 40.46
C ASN A 65 33.49 9.90 40.64
N THR A 66 34.59 10.58 40.30
CA THR A 66 34.72 12.03 40.37
C THR A 66 33.83 12.67 39.31
N THR A 67 33.00 13.64 39.73
CA THR A 67 32.20 14.44 38.80
C THR A 67 33.05 15.47 38.09
N ILE A 68 32.72 15.75 36.83
CA ILE A 68 33.42 16.72 36.00
C ILE A 68 32.41 17.78 35.56
N ASP A 69 32.79 19.05 35.67
CA ASP A 69 32.04 20.15 35.06
C ASP A 69 32.85 20.78 33.94
N ILE A 70 32.17 21.21 32.88
CA ILE A 70 32.79 21.78 31.68
C ILE A 70 32.02 23.01 31.25
N GLY A 71 32.71 24.13 31.10
CA GLY A 71 32.13 25.38 30.60
C GLY A 71 31.26 26.07 31.64
N SER A 72 30.41 27.02 31.23
CA SER A 72 29.62 27.84 32.15
C SER A 72 28.10 27.69 31.93
N PRO A 73 27.28 27.68 33.01
CA PRO A 73 27.68 27.72 34.42
C PRO A 73 28.29 26.40 34.91
N THR A 74 29.13 26.44 35.95
CA THR A 74 29.69 25.23 36.58
C THR A 74 28.84 24.85 37.81
N PRO A 75 28.11 23.71 37.81
CA PRO A 75 27.29 23.29 38.95
C PRO A 75 28.07 22.80 40.19
N GLY A 76 29.40 22.79 40.18
CA GLY A 76 30.27 22.49 41.35
C GLY A 76 30.89 21.08 41.35
N GLY A 77 31.24 20.55 40.17
CA GLY A 77 32.02 19.34 39.93
C GLY A 77 33.37 19.38 40.64
N THR A 78 33.95 18.20 40.89
CA THR A 78 35.24 18.12 41.60
C THR A 78 36.41 18.43 40.67
N LEU A 79 36.34 17.94 39.43
CA LEU A 79 37.17 18.43 38.34
C LEU A 79 36.34 19.48 37.58
N ASP A 80 36.72 20.74 37.69
CA ASP A 80 36.08 21.84 36.99
C ASP A 80 36.97 22.29 35.82
N LEU A 81 36.38 22.38 34.62
CA LEU A 81 37.02 22.91 33.42
C LEU A 81 36.23 24.12 32.96
N SER A 82 36.52 25.27 33.56
CA SER A 82 35.81 26.52 33.31
C SER A 82 36.03 27.04 31.88
N ASP A 83 35.29 28.08 31.49
CA ASP A 83 35.53 28.81 30.24
C ASP A 83 36.98 29.29 30.13
N ILE A 84 37.64 29.62 31.24
CA ILE A 84 39.05 30.04 31.24
C ILE A 84 39.94 28.88 30.81
N ASP A 85 39.70 27.69 31.34
CA ASP A 85 40.48 26.49 31.05
C ASP A 85 40.29 26.04 29.60
N ILE A 86 39.05 26.05 29.12
CA ILE A 86 38.72 25.73 27.72
C ILE A 86 39.34 26.76 26.77
N ASN A 87 39.28 28.06 27.11
CA ASN A 87 39.91 29.10 26.30
C ASN A 87 41.44 29.02 26.28
N ALA A 88 42.05 28.44 27.30
CA ALA A 88 43.49 28.20 27.34
C ALA A 88 43.95 27.13 26.34
N LEU A 89 43.03 26.31 25.81
CA LEU A 89 43.32 25.33 24.78
C LEU A 89 43.50 26.01 23.41
N ALA A 90 44.68 25.82 22.82
CA ALA A 90 44.93 26.19 21.44
C ALA A 90 44.30 25.16 20.49
N ASP A 91 43.94 25.61 19.30
CA ASP A 91 43.59 24.75 18.17
C ASP A 91 44.81 23.92 17.71
N GLY A 92 44.55 22.76 17.14
CA GLY A 92 45.53 21.88 16.50
C GLY A 92 45.76 20.56 17.23
N PHE A 93 45.07 20.27 18.34
CA PHE A 93 45.12 18.94 18.95
C PHE A 93 44.44 17.92 18.03
N SER A 94 45.00 16.72 17.91
CA SER A 94 44.35 15.66 17.12
C SER A 94 43.01 15.23 17.73
N THR A 95 42.93 15.24 19.07
CA THR A 95 41.74 14.96 19.88
C THR A 95 41.96 15.46 21.30
N ILE A 96 40.89 15.98 21.92
CA ILE A 96 40.80 16.29 23.35
C ILE A 96 39.92 15.22 23.99
N THR A 97 40.44 14.46 24.94
CA THR A 97 39.70 13.46 25.72
C THR A 97 39.51 13.96 27.13
N ILE A 98 38.27 14.05 27.58
CA ILE A 98 37.89 14.41 28.95
C ILE A 98 37.19 13.22 29.61
N GLY A 99 37.66 12.84 30.79
CA GLY A 99 37.10 11.72 31.55
C GLY A 99 37.91 10.43 31.43
N ARG A 100 37.29 9.30 31.74
CA ARG A 100 37.97 7.98 31.79
C ARG A 100 37.11 6.85 31.24
N PRO A 101 37.72 5.79 30.67
CA PRO A 101 36.96 4.64 30.18
C PRO A 101 36.23 3.84 31.29
N ASP A 102 36.72 3.92 32.53
CA ASP A 102 36.13 3.30 33.71
C ASP A 102 35.29 4.30 34.54
N ALA A 103 34.94 5.46 33.97
CA ALA A 103 34.23 6.51 34.69
C ALA A 103 32.81 6.07 35.09
N THR A 104 32.47 6.36 36.34
CA THR A 104 31.12 6.26 36.90
C THR A 104 30.62 7.62 37.42
N GLY A 105 31.49 8.62 37.46
CA GLY A 105 31.13 10.00 37.81
C GLY A 105 30.41 10.68 36.65
N ARG A 106 29.46 11.54 36.97
CA ARG A 106 28.71 12.36 36.00
C ARG A 106 29.57 13.48 35.43
N VAL A 107 29.45 13.72 34.13
CA VAL A 107 29.94 14.91 33.44
C VAL A 107 28.78 15.85 33.20
N VAL A 108 28.94 17.11 33.60
CA VAL A 108 27.98 18.17 33.32
C VAL A 108 28.64 19.21 32.41
N VAL A 109 27.96 19.59 31.34
CA VAL A 109 28.48 20.51 30.32
C VAL A 109 27.54 21.70 30.20
N GLY A 110 28.04 22.88 30.55
CA GLY A 110 27.43 24.16 30.22
C GLY A 110 27.91 24.67 28.86
N SER A 111 27.67 25.95 28.58
CA SER A 111 28.18 26.62 27.39
C SER A 111 29.69 26.45 27.25
N SER A 112 30.14 25.95 26.11
CA SER A 112 31.55 25.66 25.86
C SER A 112 31.87 25.63 24.37
N LEU A 113 33.12 25.98 24.04
CA LEU A 113 33.61 26.01 22.66
C LEU A 113 34.92 25.22 22.54
N PHE A 114 34.87 24.09 21.85
CA PHE A 114 36.03 23.28 21.50
C PHE A 114 36.41 23.48 20.04
N LYS A 115 37.69 23.71 19.77
CA LYS A 115 38.21 23.95 18.41
C LYS A 115 38.58 22.66 17.69
N ASP A 116 38.95 21.64 18.46
CA ASP A 116 39.38 20.34 17.99
C ASP A 116 38.30 19.26 18.25
N ASN A 117 38.58 18.02 17.83
CA ASN A 117 37.75 16.86 18.14
C ASN A 117 37.67 16.63 19.66
N LEU A 118 36.49 16.26 20.15
CA LEU A 118 36.22 16.02 21.57
C LEU A 118 35.75 14.59 21.80
N VAL A 119 36.36 13.92 22.79
CA VAL A 119 35.91 12.64 23.34
C VAL A 119 35.53 12.85 24.80
N LEU A 120 34.30 12.50 25.16
CA LEU A 120 33.83 12.49 26.55
C LEU A 120 33.63 11.04 27.01
N GLN A 121 34.22 10.68 28.15
CA GLN A 121 34.06 9.35 28.76
C GLN A 121 33.55 9.51 30.19
N THR A 122 32.32 9.05 30.44
CA THR A 122 31.56 9.44 31.64
C THR A 122 30.71 8.30 32.21
N GLY A 123 30.26 8.48 33.45
CA GLY A 123 29.05 7.84 33.99
C GLY A 123 27.84 8.32 33.21
N ASP A 124 27.21 9.39 33.69
CA ASP A 124 26.14 10.10 32.97
C ASP A 124 26.70 11.34 32.25
N LEU A 125 26.12 11.73 31.11
CA LEU A 125 26.33 13.04 30.49
C LEU A 125 25.07 13.89 30.64
N ILE A 126 25.23 15.11 31.16
CA ILE A 126 24.17 16.12 31.13
C ILE A 126 24.72 17.37 30.45
N ILE A 127 24.12 17.78 29.33
CA ILE A 127 24.25 19.16 28.84
C ILE A 127 23.16 19.98 29.54
N GLU A 128 23.55 21.01 30.29
CA GLU A 128 22.61 21.82 31.07
C GLU A 128 21.85 22.79 30.18
N ALA A 129 20.61 23.12 30.57
CA ALA A 129 19.85 24.19 29.95
C ALA A 129 20.50 25.54 30.27
N ASN A 130 21.16 26.17 29.30
CA ASN A 130 21.66 27.52 29.51
C ASN A 130 20.47 28.49 29.56
N THR A 131 20.44 29.31 30.60
CA THR A 131 19.38 30.32 30.80
C THR A 131 19.58 31.58 29.96
N LEU A 132 20.70 31.67 29.24
CA LEU A 132 21.10 32.82 28.44
C LEU A 132 21.03 32.47 26.95
N ILE A 133 20.35 33.30 26.16
CA ILE A 133 20.17 33.10 24.72
C ILE A 133 21.54 33.10 24.01
N GLY A 134 21.79 32.08 23.19
CA GLY A 134 22.99 31.96 22.34
C GLY A 134 24.22 31.37 23.02
N GLN A 135 24.02 30.70 24.16
CA GLN A 135 25.03 29.92 24.85
C GLN A 135 24.77 28.44 24.53
N ASP A 136 25.60 27.86 23.67
CA ASP A 136 25.44 26.49 23.18
C ASP A 136 26.72 25.68 23.46
N VAL A 137 26.61 24.35 23.39
CA VAL A 137 27.80 23.49 23.34
C VAL A 137 28.24 23.36 21.89
N ARG A 138 29.41 23.94 21.56
CA ARG A 138 29.93 23.95 20.18
C ARG A 138 31.29 23.29 20.08
N ILE A 139 31.38 22.29 19.20
CA ILE A 139 32.62 21.60 18.85
C ILE A 139 32.86 21.84 17.35
N PHE A 140 33.96 22.49 16.98
CA PHE A 140 34.31 22.69 15.57
C PHE A 140 34.88 21.43 14.90
N GLY A 141 35.27 20.43 15.70
CA GLY A 141 35.61 19.08 15.24
C GLY A 141 34.45 18.09 15.40
N ASN A 142 34.81 16.82 15.54
CA ASN A 142 33.90 15.72 15.82
C ASN A 142 33.68 15.57 17.33
N LEU A 143 32.48 15.15 17.73
CA LEU A 143 32.14 14.78 19.09
C LEU A 143 31.93 13.26 19.20
N ASN A 144 32.59 12.63 20.17
CA ASN A 144 32.35 11.24 20.54
C ASN A 144 32.09 11.13 22.05
N VAL A 145 30.91 10.65 22.44
CA VAL A 145 30.53 10.44 23.84
C VAL A 145 30.34 8.95 24.10
N VAL A 146 31.04 8.46 25.12
CA VAL A 146 30.83 7.12 25.68
C VAL A 146 30.40 7.29 27.14
N SER A 147 29.12 7.00 27.41
CA SER A 147 28.50 7.10 28.72
C SER A 147 28.16 5.71 29.24
N SER A 148 28.60 5.38 30.46
CA SER A 148 28.23 4.14 31.15
C SER A 148 26.84 4.21 31.82
N GLY A 149 26.15 5.34 31.69
CA GLY A 149 24.79 5.60 32.14
C GLY A 149 23.97 6.30 31.05
N GLU A 150 23.32 7.41 31.40
CA GLU A 150 22.43 8.17 30.50
C GLU A 150 23.12 9.35 29.81
N ILE A 151 22.60 9.72 28.64
CA ILE A 151 22.93 10.98 27.96
C ILE A 151 21.68 11.86 27.93
N VAL A 152 21.77 13.07 28.46
CA VAL A 152 20.68 14.05 28.44
C VAL A 152 21.20 15.37 27.89
N THR A 153 20.57 15.93 26.85
CA THR A 153 20.87 17.27 26.36
C THR A 153 19.72 18.23 26.64
N ASN A 154 19.88 19.11 27.62
CA ASN A 154 18.87 20.13 27.94
C ASN A 154 19.08 21.44 27.16
N ASP A 155 20.05 21.46 26.25
CA ASP A 155 20.42 22.62 25.44
C ASP A 155 21.03 22.17 24.11
N ASP A 156 21.27 23.15 23.25
CA ASP A 156 21.71 22.93 21.89
C ASP A 156 23.15 22.40 21.84
N LEU A 157 23.35 21.42 20.95
CA LEU A 157 24.61 20.72 20.74
C LEU A 157 25.00 20.78 19.27
N PHE A 158 26.15 21.37 18.98
CA PHE A 158 26.70 21.54 17.64
C PHE A 158 28.04 20.84 17.49
N ALA A 159 28.17 19.95 16.51
CA ALA A 159 29.47 19.40 16.10
C ALA A 159 29.51 19.06 14.59
N ASN A 160 30.67 18.72 14.04
CA ASN A 160 30.75 18.22 12.66
C ASN A 160 30.11 16.84 12.55
N GLU A 161 30.65 15.86 13.27
CA GLU A 161 30.05 14.53 13.40
C GLU A 161 29.75 14.26 14.86
N ILE A 162 28.59 13.66 15.15
CA ILE A 162 28.14 13.38 16.52
C ILE A 162 28.00 11.88 16.70
N THR A 163 28.82 11.28 17.54
CA THR A 163 28.70 9.89 17.97
C THR A 163 28.36 9.85 19.45
N LEU A 164 27.19 9.30 19.80
CA LEU A 164 26.72 9.17 21.18
C LEU A 164 26.43 7.71 21.48
N SER A 165 27.03 7.18 22.54
CA SER A 165 26.77 5.82 23.04
C SER A 165 26.42 5.88 24.51
N ALA A 166 25.15 5.66 24.84
CA ALA A 166 24.65 5.52 26.20
C ALA A 166 24.41 4.05 26.52
N VAL A 167 24.84 3.61 27.71
CA VAL A 167 24.47 2.28 28.22
C VAL A 167 22.97 2.22 28.51
N ASN A 168 22.41 3.31 29.06
CA ASN A 168 20.98 3.48 29.33
C ASN A 168 20.34 4.30 28.19
N SER A 169 19.45 5.24 28.51
CA SER A 169 18.73 6.05 27.52
C SER A 169 19.51 7.29 27.05
N ALA A 170 19.15 7.80 25.88
CA ALA A 170 19.57 9.09 25.35
C ALA A 170 18.35 10.00 25.17
N THR A 171 18.35 11.16 25.83
CA THR A 171 17.24 12.12 25.81
C THR A 171 17.71 13.49 25.31
N PHE A 172 16.99 14.08 24.37
CA PHE A 172 17.34 15.38 23.76
C PHE A 172 16.20 16.39 23.88
N HIS A 173 16.40 17.38 24.74
CA HIS A 173 15.54 18.54 24.92
C HIS A 173 16.08 19.82 24.27
N GLY A 174 17.34 19.81 23.85
CA GLY A 174 17.93 20.84 23.01
C GLY A 174 18.15 20.36 21.58
N THR A 175 18.33 21.31 20.66
CA THR A 175 18.58 21.03 19.25
C THR A 175 19.93 20.36 19.09
N VAL A 176 19.99 19.22 18.42
CA VAL A 176 21.26 18.59 18.05
C VAL A 176 21.49 18.81 16.56
N ASN A 177 22.63 19.43 16.23
CA ASN A 177 22.97 19.80 14.87
C ASN A 177 24.36 19.31 14.49
N GLY A 178 24.47 18.69 13.31
CA GLY A 178 25.76 18.38 12.72
C GLY A 178 25.71 18.00 11.25
N THR A 179 26.83 17.50 10.76
CA THR A 179 26.93 16.89 9.42
C THR A 179 26.34 15.50 9.46
N SER A 180 26.77 14.62 10.35
CA SER A 180 26.25 13.26 10.48
C SER A 180 26.08 12.89 11.96
N SER A 181 25.27 11.86 12.22
CA SER A 181 25.12 11.34 13.58
C SER A 181 25.03 9.83 13.65
N THR A 182 25.62 9.27 14.70
CA THR A 182 25.36 7.91 15.17
C THR A 182 24.98 7.99 16.64
N ILE A 183 23.72 7.73 16.97
CA ILE A 183 23.19 7.75 18.33
C ILE A 183 22.78 6.33 18.68
N THR A 184 23.41 5.78 19.72
CA THR A 184 23.10 4.46 20.27
C THR A 184 22.73 4.61 21.73
N ALA A 185 21.53 4.16 22.09
CA ALA A 185 21.08 4.04 23.47
C ALA A 185 20.83 2.57 23.79
N GLY A 186 20.96 2.20 25.06
CA GLY A 186 20.64 0.86 25.51
C GLY A 186 21.65 -0.17 25.06
N THR A 187 22.95 0.12 25.15
CA THR A 187 23.97 -0.92 24.85
C THR A 187 23.88 -2.10 25.83
N ASP A 188 23.16 -1.95 26.95
CA ASP A 188 22.75 -3.03 27.86
C ASP A 188 21.52 -3.84 27.38
N GLY A 189 20.84 -3.37 26.33
CA GLY A 189 19.65 -3.93 25.74
C GLY A 189 18.36 -3.13 25.95
N THR A 190 18.28 -2.16 26.85
CA THR A 190 16.99 -1.59 27.29
C THR A 190 16.79 -0.10 27.05
N GLY A 191 17.86 0.67 26.87
CA GLY A 191 17.79 2.12 26.72
C GLY A 191 17.00 2.62 25.51
N ASP A 192 16.27 3.71 25.72
CA ASP A 192 15.45 4.41 24.74
C ASP A 192 16.17 5.61 24.13
N ILE A 193 15.71 6.05 22.96
CA ILE A 193 16.05 7.36 22.38
C ILE A 193 14.80 8.23 22.43
N LEU A 194 14.87 9.36 23.14
CA LEU A 194 13.76 10.31 23.31
C LEU A 194 14.18 11.69 22.83
N PHE A 195 13.34 12.39 22.06
CA PHE A 195 13.58 13.80 21.78
C PHE A 195 12.31 14.64 21.54
N ASP A 196 12.28 15.82 22.15
CA ASP A 196 11.25 16.85 21.96
C ASP A 196 11.82 18.17 21.39
N ALA A 197 13.11 18.19 21.09
CA ALA A 197 13.78 19.19 20.26
C ALA A 197 14.27 18.62 18.94
N ALA A 198 14.60 19.51 18.00
CA ALA A 198 14.94 19.08 16.65
C ALA A 198 16.31 18.39 16.58
N LEU A 199 16.40 17.30 15.81
CA LEU A 199 17.66 16.69 15.40
C LEU A 199 17.88 17.00 13.91
N GLN A 200 18.96 17.70 13.58
CA GLN A 200 19.20 18.25 12.24
C GLN A 200 20.58 17.89 11.73
N PHE A 201 20.63 17.09 10.67
CA PHE A 201 21.85 16.61 10.05
C PHE A 201 21.87 16.91 8.56
N THR A 202 23.01 17.37 8.05
CA THR A 202 23.18 17.65 6.61
C THR A 202 23.66 16.45 5.78
N GLY A 203 24.02 15.36 6.47
CA GLY A 203 24.38 14.05 5.98
C GLY A 203 23.67 12.96 6.77
N ALA A 204 24.12 11.71 6.67
CA ALA A 204 23.38 10.56 7.18
C ALA A 204 23.26 10.55 8.73
N ALA A 205 22.11 10.07 9.22
CA ALA A 205 21.83 9.91 10.63
C ALA A 205 21.39 8.48 10.94
N THR A 206 21.96 7.89 12.01
CA THR A 206 21.57 6.57 12.52
C THR A 206 21.19 6.67 13.99
N LEU A 207 20.00 6.19 14.34
CA LEU A 207 19.47 6.11 15.70
C LEU A 207 19.20 4.63 16.01
N THR A 208 19.84 4.09 17.05
CA THR A 208 19.69 2.70 17.49
C THR A 208 19.34 2.63 18.97
N ALA A 209 18.14 2.14 19.28
CA ALA A 209 17.71 1.89 20.65
C ALA A 209 18.10 0.47 21.11
N GLY A 210 17.90 0.20 22.40
CA GLY A 210 18.27 -1.06 23.03
C GLY A 210 17.63 -2.30 22.38
N ALA A 211 18.43 -3.33 22.15
CA ALA A 211 18.03 -4.52 21.37
C ALA A 211 17.05 -5.47 22.06
N THR A 212 16.64 -5.21 23.31
CA THR A 212 15.72 -6.05 24.10
C THR A 212 14.39 -5.35 24.39
N ALA A 213 14.39 -4.02 24.57
CA ALA A 213 13.18 -3.25 24.88
C ALA A 213 13.19 -1.78 24.43
N GLY A 214 14.25 -1.33 23.74
CA GLY A 214 14.47 0.09 23.47
C GLY A 214 13.59 0.64 22.36
N ASN A 215 13.06 1.84 22.59
CA ASN A 215 12.17 2.58 21.72
C ASN A 215 12.86 3.82 21.14
N ILE A 216 12.31 4.33 20.04
CA ILE A 216 12.64 5.65 19.50
C ILE A 216 11.36 6.49 19.51
N LEU A 217 11.26 7.42 20.46
CA LEU A 217 10.08 8.27 20.67
C LEU A 217 10.43 9.73 20.43
N PHE A 218 9.64 10.41 19.59
CA PHE A 218 9.88 11.83 19.36
C PHE A 218 8.63 12.66 19.06
N SER A 219 8.76 13.95 19.38
CA SER A 219 7.71 14.96 19.20
C SER A 219 8.19 16.21 18.44
N ALA A 220 9.36 16.12 17.81
CA ALA A 220 10.01 17.21 17.10
C ALA A 220 10.45 16.82 15.68
N ASN A 221 11.10 17.76 14.97
CA ASN A 221 11.62 17.51 13.63
C ASN A 221 12.89 16.66 13.68
N LEU A 222 12.95 15.64 12.84
CA LEU A 222 14.15 14.86 12.56
C LEU A 222 14.50 15.04 11.09
N ALA A 223 15.62 15.69 10.80
CA ALA A 223 16.03 16.02 9.43
C ALA A 223 17.41 15.42 9.11
N SER A 224 17.50 14.65 8.03
CA SER A 224 18.74 14.08 7.50
C SER A 224 18.50 13.57 6.07
N PRO A 225 19.38 13.77 5.08
CA PRO A 225 19.18 13.21 3.75
C PRO A 225 18.96 11.70 3.72
N ALA A 226 19.60 10.95 4.63
CA ALA A 226 19.48 9.50 4.74
C ALA A 226 19.39 9.09 6.21
N LEU A 227 18.26 8.49 6.58
CA LEU A 227 17.94 8.18 7.97
C LEU A 227 17.81 6.68 8.20
N THR A 228 18.49 6.18 9.23
CA THR A 228 18.32 4.81 9.74
C THR A 228 17.79 4.85 11.17
N LEU A 229 16.64 4.21 11.39
CA LEU A 229 15.98 4.05 12.69
C LEU A 229 15.90 2.57 13.05
N ALA A 230 16.45 2.18 14.20
CA ALA A 230 16.45 0.81 14.67
C ALA A 230 15.96 0.71 16.12
N ALA A 231 14.73 0.24 16.30
CA ALA A 231 14.13 -0.15 17.58
C ALA A 231 13.76 -1.63 17.53
N THR A 232 14.74 -2.51 17.29
CA THR A 232 14.53 -3.92 16.89
C THR A 232 13.73 -4.77 17.89
N ALA A 233 13.54 -4.28 19.12
CA ALA A 233 12.73 -4.90 20.16
C ALA A 233 11.74 -3.93 20.82
N GLY A 234 11.51 -2.75 20.23
CA GLY A 234 10.56 -1.75 20.71
C GLY A 234 9.78 -1.13 19.55
N GLU A 235 9.32 0.10 19.74
CA GLU A 235 8.57 0.88 18.76
C GLU A 235 9.33 2.11 18.25
N ILE A 236 8.95 2.59 17.07
CA ILE A 236 9.35 3.90 16.54
C ILE A 236 8.09 4.75 16.45
N THR A 237 7.98 5.78 17.30
CA THR A 237 6.77 6.59 17.39
C THR A 237 7.08 8.06 17.25
N GLN A 238 6.50 8.68 16.22
CA GLN A 238 6.46 10.11 16.05
C GLN A 238 5.09 10.66 16.46
N THR A 239 5.06 11.52 17.48
CA THR A 239 3.82 12.12 18.00
C THR A 239 3.57 13.53 17.47
N ALA A 240 4.63 14.24 17.06
CA ALA A 240 4.58 15.58 16.48
C ALA A 240 5.85 15.85 15.65
N GLY A 241 5.92 17.02 15.00
CA GLY A 241 7.01 17.39 14.10
C GLY A 241 6.94 16.65 12.76
N ARG A 242 8.06 16.62 12.03
CA ARG A 242 8.22 15.87 10.76
C ARG A 242 9.55 15.13 10.69
N THR A 243 9.52 13.95 10.09
CA THR A 243 10.72 13.26 9.61
C THR A 243 11.01 13.72 8.18
N ILE A 244 12.14 14.38 7.94
CA ILE A 244 12.51 14.97 6.65
C ILE A 244 13.79 14.27 6.16
N ALA A 245 13.66 13.42 5.15
CA ALA A 245 14.78 12.68 4.58
C ALA A 245 14.51 12.35 3.12
N SER A 246 15.53 12.16 2.29
CA SER A 246 15.30 11.54 0.98
C SER A 246 15.06 10.05 1.16
N ASP A 247 15.87 9.39 2.00
CA ASP A 247 15.78 7.96 2.25
C ASP A 247 15.52 7.66 3.74
N ILE A 248 14.52 6.83 4.04
CA ILE A 248 14.26 6.31 5.39
C ILE A 248 14.38 4.78 5.40
N SER A 249 15.17 4.27 6.35
CA SER A 249 15.29 2.86 6.71
C SER A 249 14.85 2.65 8.15
N ALA A 250 13.67 2.09 8.38
CA ALA A 250 13.12 1.88 9.72
C ALA A 250 12.88 0.40 10.04
N VAL A 251 13.30 -0.05 11.23
CA VAL A 251 12.99 -1.38 11.73
C VAL A 251 12.54 -1.28 13.18
N ALA A 252 11.36 -1.84 13.48
CA ALA A 252 10.84 -1.95 14.83
C ALA A 252 10.19 -3.32 15.07
N ARG A 253 9.96 -3.69 16.34
CA ARG A 253 9.18 -4.89 16.67
C ARG A 253 7.71 -4.56 16.90
N ASP A 254 7.46 -3.51 17.68
CA ASP A 254 6.16 -3.25 18.28
C ASP A 254 5.35 -2.17 17.54
N GLY A 255 5.93 -1.58 16.49
CA GLY A 255 5.23 -0.70 15.56
C GLY A 255 6.11 0.43 15.03
N ILE A 256 5.69 1.04 13.93
CA ILE A 256 6.32 2.23 13.35
C ILE A 256 5.20 3.23 13.03
N THR A 257 5.27 4.44 13.57
CA THR A 257 4.39 5.57 13.21
C THR A 257 5.23 6.78 12.85
N LEU A 258 5.14 7.24 11.60
CA LEU A 258 5.92 8.39 11.09
C LEU A 258 5.03 9.38 10.32
N LEU A 259 5.26 10.67 10.55
CA LEU A 259 4.82 11.78 9.70
C LEU A 259 6.04 12.31 8.93
N THR A 260 6.08 12.04 7.64
CA THR A 260 7.30 12.13 6.82
C THR A 260 7.15 13.05 5.62
N ARG A 261 8.29 13.52 5.12
CA ARG A 261 8.48 14.05 3.78
C ARG A 261 9.67 13.34 3.14
N ALA A 262 9.46 12.07 2.78
CA ALA A 262 10.51 11.26 2.19
C ALA A 262 10.23 10.83 0.78
N ASP A 263 11.29 10.64 0.01
CA ASP A 263 11.20 10.18 -1.37
C ASP A 263 11.15 8.64 -1.41
N HIS A 264 11.99 7.97 -0.62
CA HIS A 264 12.02 6.52 -0.50
C HIS A 264 11.92 6.07 0.96
N ILE A 265 11.03 5.11 1.24
CA ILE A 265 10.87 4.52 2.56
C ILE A 265 10.94 3.00 2.48
N LYS A 266 11.81 2.41 3.30
CA LYS A 266 11.79 1.00 3.64
C LYS A 266 11.56 0.84 5.14
N ALA A 267 10.51 0.12 5.48
CA ALA A 267 10.11 -0.06 6.87
C ALA A 267 9.66 -1.48 7.13
N ARG A 268 10.11 -2.05 8.25
CA ARG A 268 9.76 -3.41 8.67
C ARG A 268 9.34 -3.43 10.13
N VAL A 269 8.13 -3.97 10.37
CA VAL A 269 7.66 -4.32 11.71
C VAL A 269 7.76 -5.83 11.88
N THR A 270 8.60 -6.29 12.80
CA THR A 270 8.91 -7.72 12.97
C THR A 270 7.99 -8.45 13.95
N GLY A 271 7.19 -7.73 14.74
CA GLY A 271 6.21 -8.27 15.67
C GLY A 271 4.77 -7.95 15.27
N ALA A 272 3.90 -7.85 16.29
CA ALA A 272 2.47 -7.60 16.15
C ALA A 272 2.07 -6.12 15.98
N GLY A 273 3.06 -5.22 15.96
CA GLY A 273 2.84 -3.80 15.75
C GLY A 273 2.36 -3.44 14.36
N ASP A 274 1.67 -2.32 14.27
CA ASP A 274 1.26 -1.72 12.99
C ASP A 274 2.38 -0.85 12.40
N LEU A 275 2.32 -0.68 11.08
CA LEU A 275 3.14 0.25 10.31
C LEU A 275 2.26 1.36 9.75
N VAL A 276 2.43 2.57 10.26
CA VAL A 276 1.65 3.76 9.89
C VAL A 276 2.58 4.85 9.35
N LEU A 277 2.44 5.15 8.06
CA LEU A 277 3.19 6.20 7.38
C LEU A 277 2.23 7.27 6.87
N ARG A 278 2.51 8.52 7.22
CA ARG A 278 1.79 9.69 6.71
C ARG A 278 2.77 10.58 5.97
N ASP A 279 2.61 10.74 4.67
CA ASP A 279 3.40 11.65 3.86
C ASP A 279 2.58 12.90 3.52
N ASP A 280 3.09 14.06 3.93
CA ASP A 280 2.42 15.35 3.72
C ASP A 280 3.01 16.15 2.53
N ASN A 281 3.79 15.49 1.66
CA ASN A 281 4.18 16.10 0.39
C ASN A 281 3.00 16.11 -0.56
N ALA A 282 2.63 17.30 -1.05
CA ALA A 282 1.60 17.43 -2.07
C ALA A 282 2.11 16.96 -3.44
N ALA A 283 1.18 16.54 -4.31
CA ALA A 283 1.48 16.27 -5.72
C ALA A 283 2.23 17.44 -6.38
N PRO A 284 3.16 17.17 -7.32
CA PRO A 284 3.41 15.90 -8.01
C PRO A 284 4.47 15.01 -7.34
N HIS A 285 4.74 15.16 -6.04
CA HIS A 285 5.68 14.30 -5.32
C HIS A 285 5.25 12.82 -5.41
N VAL A 286 6.23 11.93 -5.53
CA VAL A 286 6.05 10.48 -5.56
C VAL A 286 6.78 9.91 -4.35
N LEU A 287 6.04 9.31 -3.43
CA LEU A 287 6.59 8.52 -2.35
C LEU A 287 6.77 7.08 -2.84
N GLN A 288 8.02 6.63 -2.90
CA GLN A 288 8.35 5.25 -3.22
C GLN A 288 8.40 4.40 -1.95
N LEU A 289 7.67 3.28 -1.95
CA LEU A 289 7.61 2.35 -0.84
C LEU A 289 8.31 1.04 -1.20
N GLY A 290 9.35 0.73 -0.43
CA GLY A 290 10.30 -0.34 -0.75
C GLY A 290 11.19 0.01 -1.94
N GLY A 291 11.93 -0.99 -2.42
CA GLY A 291 12.81 -0.85 -3.56
C GLY A 291 13.11 -2.17 -4.23
N THR A 292 14.02 -2.14 -5.19
CA THR A 292 14.27 -3.27 -6.09
C THR A 292 15.18 -4.34 -5.47
N ALA A 293 15.89 -4.00 -4.39
CA ALA A 293 16.69 -4.96 -3.65
C ALA A 293 15.78 -5.91 -2.85
N ALA A 294 16.16 -7.18 -2.73
CA ALA A 294 15.32 -8.20 -2.08
C ALA A 294 14.93 -7.90 -0.63
N ASN A 295 15.68 -7.03 0.06
CA ASN A 295 15.45 -6.62 1.44
C ASN A 295 14.81 -5.21 1.57
N ASP A 296 14.41 -4.62 0.46
CA ASP A 296 13.85 -3.27 0.38
C ASP A 296 12.32 -3.38 0.29
N ILE A 297 11.69 -3.73 1.41
CA ILE A 297 10.28 -4.10 1.50
C ILE A 297 9.60 -3.22 2.55
N LEU A 298 8.36 -2.80 2.27
CA LEU A 298 7.44 -2.33 3.30
C LEU A 298 6.72 -3.54 3.90
N SER A 299 7.00 -3.93 5.14
CA SER A 299 6.46 -5.17 5.69
C SER A 299 6.06 -5.17 7.16
N THR A 300 5.06 -6.00 7.49
CA THR A 300 4.66 -6.32 8.86
C THR A 300 4.57 -7.85 9.04
N ALA A 301 5.02 -8.35 10.19
CA ALA A 301 4.93 -9.77 10.50
C ALA A 301 3.52 -10.21 10.90
N GLU A 302 2.78 -9.38 11.63
CA GLU A 302 1.41 -9.70 12.06
C GLU A 302 0.48 -8.47 12.04
N GLY A 303 1.01 -7.24 12.18
CA GLY A 303 0.20 -6.03 12.18
C GLY A 303 -0.23 -5.52 10.79
N ASN A 304 -0.96 -4.42 10.80
CA ASN A 304 -1.49 -3.78 9.60
C ASN A 304 -0.48 -2.78 9.01
N ILE A 305 -0.58 -2.53 7.71
CA ILE A 305 0.11 -1.44 7.02
C ILE A 305 -0.92 -0.37 6.67
N THR A 306 -0.68 0.87 7.09
CA THR A 306 -1.46 2.05 6.71
C THR A 306 -0.53 3.10 6.13
N VAL A 307 -0.79 3.53 4.90
CA VAL A 307 -0.05 4.61 4.23
C VAL A 307 -1.02 5.66 3.72
N GLU A 308 -0.82 6.89 4.15
CA GLU A 308 -1.59 8.06 3.72
C GLU A 308 -0.61 9.06 3.08
N ALA A 309 -0.66 9.23 1.76
CA ALA A 309 0.14 10.23 1.04
C ALA A 309 -0.75 11.30 0.40
N LEU A 310 -0.37 12.57 0.54
CA LEU A 310 -1.01 13.67 -0.19
C LEU A 310 -0.57 13.74 -1.67
N GLY A 311 0.53 13.06 -2.01
CA GLY A 311 1.08 12.94 -3.36
C GLY A 311 0.70 11.64 -4.06
N ASN A 312 1.57 11.20 -4.96
CA ASN A 312 1.49 9.92 -5.64
C ASN A 312 2.28 8.85 -4.86
N LEU A 313 1.92 7.57 -5.04
CA LEU A 313 2.64 6.43 -4.47
C LEU A 313 3.25 5.56 -5.57
N ASP A 314 4.49 5.12 -5.41
CA ASP A 314 5.08 4.00 -6.18
C ASP A 314 5.34 2.83 -5.23
N LEU A 315 4.50 1.80 -5.32
CA LEU A 315 4.51 0.64 -4.45
C LEU A 315 5.35 -0.45 -5.11
N VAL A 316 6.64 -0.48 -4.81
CA VAL A 316 7.56 -1.48 -5.38
C VAL A 316 7.29 -2.85 -4.75
N ARG A 317 7.23 -2.91 -3.41
CA ARG A 317 6.95 -4.16 -2.69
C ARG A 317 6.38 -3.91 -1.29
N VAL A 318 5.14 -4.35 -1.07
CA VAL A 318 4.40 -4.24 0.19
C VAL A 318 3.92 -5.63 0.60
N GLU A 319 4.30 -6.08 1.80
CA GLU A 319 3.99 -7.43 2.30
C GLU A 319 3.42 -7.35 3.73
N ALA A 320 2.18 -7.78 3.94
CA ALA A 320 1.59 -7.78 5.28
C ALA A 320 0.80 -9.06 5.55
N ASN A 321 0.89 -9.54 6.79
CA ASN A 321 -0.02 -10.56 7.31
C ASN A 321 -1.28 -9.96 7.96
N GLY A 322 -1.27 -8.66 8.27
CA GLY A 322 -2.45 -7.86 8.62
C GLY A 322 -2.93 -6.99 7.44
N ALA A 323 -4.02 -6.25 7.61
CA ALA A 323 -4.63 -5.47 6.54
C ALA A 323 -3.69 -4.39 5.95
N VAL A 324 -3.81 -4.13 4.66
CA VAL A 324 -3.05 -3.10 3.93
C VAL A 324 -4.01 -2.00 3.47
N ASN A 325 -3.87 -0.79 4.01
CA ASN A 325 -4.67 0.39 3.65
C ASN A 325 -3.74 1.44 3.03
N LEU A 326 -3.93 1.74 1.74
CA LEU A 326 -3.11 2.68 0.98
C LEU A 326 -3.97 3.81 0.44
N THR A 327 -3.58 5.05 0.68
CA THR A 327 -4.26 6.25 0.19
C THR A 327 -3.25 7.16 -0.51
N GLY A 328 -3.56 7.55 -1.75
CA GLY A 328 -2.76 8.48 -2.54
C GLY A 328 -3.57 9.05 -3.71
N ASN A 329 -3.03 10.04 -4.43
CA ASN A 329 -3.71 10.58 -5.62
C ASN A 329 -3.66 9.57 -6.78
N GLU A 330 -2.44 9.17 -7.16
CA GLU A 330 -2.16 8.12 -8.13
C GLU A 330 -1.21 7.11 -7.49
N MET A 331 -1.52 5.81 -7.57
CA MET A 331 -0.76 4.74 -6.92
C MET A 331 -0.30 3.71 -7.96
N LEU A 332 1.00 3.61 -8.22
CA LEU A 332 1.56 2.56 -9.06
C LEU A 332 1.79 1.30 -8.21
N ALA A 333 0.89 0.31 -8.30
CA ALA A 333 0.98 -0.90 -7.50
C ALA A 333 1.65 -2.04 -8.27
N LYS A 334 2.93 -2.30 -7.96
CA LYS A 334 3.71 -3.37 -8.62
C LYS A 334 3.70 -4.70 -7.85
N GLY A 335 3.63 -4.66 -6.51
CA GLY A 335 3.78 -5.87 -5.70
C GLY A 335 3.20 -5.73 -4.30
N VAL A 336 1.87 -5.70 -4.19
CA VAL A 336 1.17 -5.82 -2.90
C VAL A 336 0.80 -7.29 -2.69
N VAL A 337 1.33 -7.90 -1.63
CA VAL A 337 1.13 -9.33 -1.34
C VAL A 337 0.61 -9.49 0.09
N GLY A 338 -0.44 -10.31 0.20
CA GLY A 338 -0.99 -10.74 1.49
C GLY A 338 -2.04 -9.79 2.06
N SER A 339 -3.02 -10.41 2.73
CA SER A 339 -4.04 -9.76 3.57
C SER A 339 -5.10 -8.93 2.83
N PRO A 340 -6.19 -8.53 3.52
CA PRO A 340 -7.15 -7.59 2.96
C PRO A 340 -6.42 -6.32 2.49
N ALA A 341 -6.57 -5.95 1.22
CA ALA A 341 -5.93 -4.76 0.67
C ALA A 341 -6.98 -3.74 0.23
N VAL A 342 -6.84 -2.50 0.70
CA VAL A 342 -7.70 -1.36 0.35
C VAL A 342 -6.84 -0.27 -0.28
N PHE A 343 -7.19 0.12 -1.51
CA PHE A 343 -6.55 1.19 -2.26
C PHE A 343 -7.53 2.35 -2.40
N THR A 344 -7.22 3.54 -1.88
CA THR A 344 -8.05 4.75 -2.00
C THR A 344 -7.37 5.77 -2.89
N GLY A 345 -8.01 6.12 -4.02
CA GLY A 345 -7.44 6.97 -5.07
C GLY A 345 -7.40 6.29 -6.44
N THR A 346 -6.69 6.87 -7.41
CA THR A 346 -6.48 6.21 -8.71
C THR A 346 -5.36 5.19 -8.60
N THR A 347 -5.64 3.91 -8.85
CA THR A 347 -4.63 2.85 -8.84
C THR A 347 -4.19 2.52 -10.26
N VAL A 348 -2.89 2.65 -10.53
CA VAL A 348 -2.24 2.22 -11.77
C VAL A 348 -1.62 0.85 -11.56
N LEU A 349 -1.97 -0.10 -12.41
CA LEU A 349 -1.51 -1.48 -12.28
C LEU A 349 -0.69 -1.88 -13.50
N ASP A 350 0.49 -2.43 -13.22
CA ASP A 350 1.38 -3.05 -14.20
C ASP A 350 1.57 -4.56 -13.97
N ASN A 351 0.92 -5.13 -12.96
CA ASN A 351 1.02 -6.53 -12.60
C ASN A 351 -0.32 -7.17 -12.25
N ASP A 352 -0.40 -8.48 -12.51
CA ASP A 352 -1.52 -9.32 -12.11
C ASP A 352 -1.66 -9.32 -10.58
N GLN A 353 -2.88 -9.46 -10.10
CA GLN A 353 -3.21 -9.42 -8.68
C GLN A 353 -3.78 -10.76 -8.25
N THR A 354 -3.37 -11.27 -7.08
CA THR A 354 -3.96 -12.46 -6.50
C THR A 354 -4.36 -12.16 -5.07
N THR A 355 -5.60 -12.48 -4.70
CA THR A 355 -6.13 -12.11 -3.39
C THR A 355 -5.76 -13.11 -2.27
N PHE A 356 -5.33 -14.32 -2.64
CA PHE A 356 -4.90 -15.38 -1.71
C PHE A 356 -5.92 -15.65 -0.58
N GLY A 357 -7.21 -15.62 -0.90
CA GLY A 357 -8.29 -15.83 0.06
C GLY A 357 -8.71 -14.60 0.86
N GLN A 358 -8.08 -13.44 0.64
CA GLN A 358 -8.35 -12.19 1.37
C GLN A 358 -8.93 -11.14 0.42
N PRO A 359 -9.88 -10.27 0.83
CA PRO A 359 -10.50 -9.32 -0.07
C PRO A 359 -9.53 -8.23 -0.59
N ILE A 360 -9.61 -7.91 -1.89
CA ILE A 360 -8.99 -6.70 -2.46
C ILE A 360 -10.09 -5.70 -2.84
N LEU A 361 -9.93 -4.46 -2.40
CA LEU A 361 -10.85 -3.34 -2.62
C LEU A 361 -10.13 -2.14 -3.21
N PHE A 362 -10.53 -1.72 -4.41
CA PHE A 362 -10.11 -0.48 -5.06
C PHE A 362 -11.21 0.57 -4.92
N GLN A 363 -11.01 1.54 -4.02
CA GLN A 363 -11.84 2.72 -3.79
C GLN A 363 -11.39 3.89 -4.68
N GLY A 364 -11.64 3.76 -5.99
CA GLY A 364 -11.32 4.76 -7.00
C GLY A 364 -11.12 4.15 -8.38
N ASP A 365 -10.68 4.95 -9.34
CA ASP A 365 -10.43 4.50 -10.71
C ASP A 365 -9.21 3.56 -10.75
N VAL A 366 -9.28 2.49 -11.54
CA VAL A 366 -8.17 1.56 -11.82
C VAL A 366 -7.70 1.77 -13.25
N ARG A 367 -6.44 2.17 -13.43
CA ARG A 367 -5.79 2.31 -14.73
C ARG A 367 -4.88 1.13 -15.03
N MET A 368 -5.07 0.48 -16.17
CA MET A 368 -4.32 -0.70 -16.59
C MET A 368 -3.23 -0.29 -17.59
N LEU A 369 -1.97 -0.64 -17.31
CA LEU A 369 -0.85 -0.39 -18.24
C LEU A 369 -0.60 -1.56 -19.22
N ARG A 370 -1.21 -2.71 -18.95
CA ARG A 370 -1.17 -3.93 -19.77
C ARG A 370 -2.43 -4.75 -19.51
N ASP A 371 -2.55 -5.90 -20.16
CA ASP A 371 -3.53 -6.91 -19.79
C ASP A 371 -3.29 -7.37 -18.35
N LEU A 372 -4.37 -7.41 -17.56
CA LEU A 372 -4.32 -7.78 -16.15
C LEU A 372 -5.23 -8.96 -15.87
N THR A 373 -4.73 -9.86 -15.04
CA THR A 373 -5.52 -10.92 -14.40
C THR A 373 -5.63 -10.63 -12.92
N PHE A 374 -6.85 -10.58 -12.39
CA PHE A 374 -7.09 -10.61 -10.96
C PHE A 374 -7.63 -11.98 -10.58
N ASP A 375 -6.91 -12.70 -9.74
CA ASP A 375 -7.28 -14.01 -9.24
C ASP A 375 -7.69 -13.93 -7.78
N SER A 376 -8.96 -14.20 -7.49
CA SER A 376 -9.47 -14.26 -6.13
C SER A 376 -8.77 -15.32 -5.29
N ASN A 377 -8.51 -16.52 -5.81
CA ASN A 377 -8.10 -17.66 -4.99
C ASN A 377 -8.87 -17.73 -3.63
N GLY A 378 -10.18 -17.42 -3.64
CA GLY A 378 -11.09 -17.44 -2.47
C GLY A 378 -11.51 -16.09 -1.85
N GLY A 379 -10.82 -14.97 -2.11
CA GLY A 379 -11.20 -13.64 -1.59
C GLY A 379 -12.16 -12.87 -2.50
N SER A 380 -12.72 -11.73 -2.07
CA SER A 380 -13.53 -10.88 -2.96
C SER A 380 -12.69 -9.88 -3.74
N ILE A 381 -13.06 -9.59 -4.98
CA ILE A 381 -12.47 -8.51 -5.78
C ILE A 381 -13.52 -7.40 -5.92
N THR A 382 -13.22 -6.20 -5.42
CA THR A 382 -14.12 -5.05 -5.53
C THR A 382 -13.41 -3.85 -6.13
N ILE A 383 -13.96 -3.29 -7.21
CA ILE A 383 -13.53 -2.03 -7.83
C ILE A 383 -14.73 -1.10 -7.83
N THR A 384 -14.70 -0.01 -7.05
CA THR A 384 -15.83 0.92 -6.96
C THR A 384 -15.77 2.08 -7.96
N GLY A 385 -14.58 2.39 -8.50
CA GLY A 385 -14.43 3.38 -9.56
C GLY A 385 -14.40 2.76 -10.96
N ARG A 386 -13.95 3.54 -11.95
CA ARG A 386 -13.88 3.11 -13.35
C ARG A 386 -12.65 2.28 -13.62
N ILE A 387 -12.76 1.35 -14.55
CA ILE A 387 -11.61 0.66 -15.15
C ILE A 387 -11.22 1.41 -16.42
N LEU A 388 -9.96 1.82 -16.51
CA LEU A 388 -9.41 2.64 -17.59
C LEU A 388 -8.22 1.91 -18.24
N ALA A 389 -8.40 1.46 -19.47
CA ALA A 389 -7.28 1.06 -20.32
C ALA A 389 -6.40 2.29 -20.65
N ALA A 390 -5.07 2.19 -20.53
CA ALA A 390 -4.16 3.30 -20.81
C ALA A 390 -4.21 3.80 -22.27
N ASP A 391 -4.47 2.90 -23.22
CA ASP A 391 -4.61 3.22 -24.66
C ASP A 391 -5.90 2.64 -25.29
N GLY A 392 -6.77 2.02 -24.50
CA GLY A 392 -8.01 1.41 -24.97
C GLY A 392 -7.89 -0.04 -25.45
N THR A 393 -6.69 -0.64 -25.40
CA THR A 393 -6.45 -2.02 -25.88
C THR A 393 -6.03 -2.99 -24.78
N GLN A 394 -6.19 -2.63 -23.50
CA GLN A 394 -5.91 -3.55 -22.39
C GLN A 394 -7.15 -4.36 -22.03
N GLY A 395 -6.97 -5.67 -21.85
CA GLY A 395 -7.97 -6.60 -21.34
C GLY A 395 -7.90 -6.78 -19.81
N LEU A 396 -9.05 -7.06 -19.21
CA LEU A 396 -9.15 -7.44 -17.80
C LEU A 396 -9.79 -8.82 -17.65
N THR A 397 -9.07 -9.73 -16.99
CA THR A 397 -9.58 -11.04 -16.60
C THR A 397 -9.77 -11.09 -15.08
N LEU A 398 -10.96 -11.45 -14.62
CA LEU A 398 -11.28 -11.62 -13.21
C LEU A 398 -11.59 -13.11 -12.97
N ILE A 399 -10.65 -13.82 -12.33
CA ILE A 399 -10.78 -15.23 -11.95
C ILE A 399 -11.28 -15.26 -10.51
N ALA A 400 -12.50 -15.72 -10.28
CA ALA A 400 -13.17 -15.57 -9.00
C ALA A 400 -13.56 -16.90 -8.36
N ASP A 401 -12.60 -17.83 -8.16
CA ASP A 401 -12.64 -19.14 -7.47
C ASP A 401 -13.50 -19.23 -6.18
N GLY A 402 -14.81 -18.97 -6.29
CA GLY A 402 -15.78 -18.90 -5.20
C GLY A 402 -16.03 -17.52 -4.58
N GLY A 403 -15.20 -16.51 -4.85
CA GLY A 403 -15.37 -15.15 -4.32
C GLY A 403 -16.36 -14.27 -5.12
N PRO A 404 -16.98 -13.24 -4.51
CA PRO A 404 -17.78 -12.27 -5.26
C PRO A 404 -16.90 -11.25 -6.01
N VAL A 405 -17.37 -10.80 -7.17
CA VAL A 405 -16.76 -9.75 -8.00
C VAL A 405 -17.73 -8.58 -8.14
N LEU A 406 -17.29 -7.38 -7.76
CA LEU A 406 -18.02 -6.12 -7.92
C LEU A 406 -17.21 -5.13 -8.75
N VAL A 407 -17.77 -4.64 -9.86
CA VAL A 407 -17.13 -3.67 -10.77
C VAL A 407 -17.99 -2.42 -10.94
N GLY A 408 -17.39 -1.24 -10.76
CA GLY A 408 -18.04 0.08 -10.84
C GLY A 408 -18.28 0.62 -12.26
N GLY A 409 -17.98 -0.15 -13.31
CA GLY A 409 -18.04 0.27 -14.71
C GLY A 409 -16.67 0.62 -15.31
N GLY A 410 -16.59 0.93 -16.62
CA GLY A 410 -15.33 1.29 -17.28
C GLY A 410 -15.29 1.08 -18.80
N ASP A 411 -14.13 1.35 -19.39
CA ASP A 411 -13.81 1.13 -20.80
C ASP A 411 -12.68 0.08 -20.90
N ALA A 412 -12.92 -1.06 -21.60
CA ALA A 412 -11.93 -2.15 -21.75
C ALA A 412 -11.97 -2.77 -23.16
N GLU A 413 -10.87 -3.34 -23.66
CA GLU A 413 -10.93 -4.10 -24.93
C GLU A 413 -11.75 -5.37 -24.77
N TYR A 414 -11.55 -6.06 -23.66
CA TYR A 414 -12.42 -7.14 -23.28
C TYR A 414 -12.49 -7.24 -21.77
N LEU A 415 -13.64 -7.66 -21.27
CA LEU A 415 -13.89 -7.97 -19.87
C LEU A 415 -14.32 -9.42 -19.78
N ARG A 416 -13.55 -10.26 -19.09
CA ARG A 416 -13.99 -11.61 -18.73
C ARG A 416 -13.98 -11.86 -17.24
N VAL A 417 -15.05 -12.50 -16.81
CA VAL A 417 -15.23 -13.00 -15.46
C VAL A 417 -15.38 -14.52 -15.54
N GLU A 418 -14.48 -15.25 -14.89
CA GLU A 418 -14.48 -16.71 -14.86
C GLU A 418 -14.76 -17.25 -13.46
N ASN A 419 -15.55 -18.32 -13.39
CA ASN A 419 -15.79 -19.11 -12.17
C ASN A 419 -16.35 -18.36 -10.95
N ALA A 420 -16.99 -17.20 -11.15
CA ALA A 420 -17.46 -16.35 -10.06
C ALA A 420 -18.64 -16.98 -9.29
N GLY A 421 -18.65 -16.84 -7.96
CA GLY A 421 -19.86 -17.16 -7.19
C GLY A 421 -20.98 -16.16 -7.47
N SER A 422 -20.63 -14.88 -7.61
CA SER A 422 -21.55 -13.83 -8.04
C SER A 422 -20.79 -12.76 -8.83
N PHE A 423 -21.45 -12.22 -9.87
CA PHE A 423 -20.97 -11.05 -10.61
C PHE A 423 -21.98 -9.91 -10.49
N THR A 424 -21.51 -8.74 -10.09
CA THR A 424 -22.33 -7.52 -10.08
C THR A 424 -21.62 -6.39 -10.82
N LEU A 425 -22.31 -5.82 -11.80
CA LEU A 425 -21.91 -4.60 -12.50
C LEU A 425 -22.75 -3.44 -11.98
N GLY A 426 -22.12 -2.44 -11.36
CA GLY A 426 -22.82 -1.32 -10.69
C GLY A 426 -22.89 -0.01 -11.48
N GLY A 427 -22.35 0.03 -12.71
CA GLY A 427 -22.20 1.26 -13.50
C GLY A 427 -22.12 0.99 -15.00
N ALA A 428 -21.98 2.06 -15.79
CA ALA A 428 -21.86 1.98 -17.24
C ALA A 428 -20.59 1.21 -17.64
N LEU A 429 -20.68 0.38 -18.67
CA LEU A 429 -19.59 -0.41 -19.23
C LEU A 429 -19.55 -0.23 -20.74
N HIS A 430 -18.37 0.06 -21.28
CA HIS A 430 -18.13 0.03 -22.71
C HIS A 430 -16.97 -0.93 -23.01
N THR A 431 -17.18 -1.87 -23.92
CA THR A 431 -16.10 -2.77 -24.38
C THR A 431 -15.80 -2.58 -25.86
N THR A 432 -14.55 -2.55 -26.30
CA THR A 432 -14.26 -2.50 -27.76
C THR A 432 -14.32 -3.90 -28.41
N GLY A 433 -14.18 -4.95 -27.60
CA GLY A 433 -14.31 -6.37 -27.91
C GLY A 433 -15.23 -7.10 -26.91
N ASN A 434 -14.99 -8.39 -26.65
CA ASN A 434 -15.94 -9.28 -25.96
C ASN A 434 -16.18 -8.92 -24.48
N PHE A 435 -17.41 -9.15 -24.01
CA PHE A 435 -17.78 -9.16 -22.61
C PHE A 435 -18.31 -10.55 -22.23
N GLU A 436 -17.56 -11.28 -21.41
CA GLU A 436 -17.84 -12.68 -21.06
C GLU A 436 -17.98 -12.83 -19.54
N VAL A 437 -19.08 -13.40 -19.07
CA VAL A 437 -19.34 -13.64 -17.64
C VAL A 437 -19.76 -15.08 -17.41
N GLU A 438 -18.99 -15.78 -16.58
CA GLU A 438 -19.34 -17.07 -15.99
C GLU A 438 -19.50 -16.92 -14.47
N ALA A 439 -20.74 -16.94 -13.98
CA ALA A 439 -21.07 -16.74 -12.57
C ALA A 439 -22.32 -17.51 -12.13
N ASP A 440 -22.47 -17.90 -10.85
CA ASP A 440 -23.72 -18.56 -10.39
C ASP A 440 -24.89 -17.56 -10.24
N THR A 441 -24.60 -16.35 -9.76
CA THR A 441 -25.55 -15.24 -9.75
C THR A 441 -25.01 -14.06 -10.54
N ILE A 442 -25.88 -13.39 -11.28
CA ILE A 442 -25.54 -12.21 -12.08
C ILE A 442 -26.44 -11.05 -11.68
N ALA A 443 -25.86 -9.85 -11.59
CA ALA A 443 -26.62 -8.61 -11.45
C ALA A 443 -26.04 -7.49 -12.32
N LEU A 444 -26.86 -6.91 -13.20
CA LEU A 444 -26.45 -5.85 -14.13
C LEU A 444 -27.10 -4.51 -13.75
N ASN A 445 -26.69 -3.95 -12.62
CA ASN A 445 -27.22 -2.72 -12.02
C ASN A 445 -26.69 -1.43 -12.68
N ALA A 446 -26.59 -1.40 -14.01
CA ALA A 446 -26.12 -0.25 -14.75
C ALA A 446 -27.30 0.63 -15.24
N PRO A 447 -27.11 1.93 -15.48
CA PRO A 447 -28.12 2.77 -16.12
C PRO A 447 -28.62 2.17 -17.45
N GLY A 448 -29.87 2.47 -17.84
CA GLY A 448 -30.43 1.96 -19.09
C GLY A 448 -29.55 2.27 -20.31
N ARG A 449 -29.29 1.24 -21.13
CA ARG A 449 -28.45 1.27 -22.35
C ARG A 449 -27.00 1.73 -22.11
N SER A 450 -26.46 1.46 -20.94
CA SER A 450 -25.09 1.88 -20.58
C SER A 450 -24.07 0.75 -20.63
N ILE A 451 -24.47 -0.47 -20.94
CA ILE A 451 -23.59 -1.61 -21.22
C ILE A 451 -23.49 -1.78 -22.74
N THR A 452 -22.44 -1.27 -23.36
CA THR A 452 -22.29 -1.14 -24.82
C THR A 452 -21.01 -1.77 -25.32
N THR A 453 -20.93 -2.01 -26.63
CA THR A 453 -19.67 -2.38 -27.28
C THR A 453 -19.51 -1.72 -28.65
N ASP A 454 -18.26 -1.60 -29.13
CA ASP A 454 -17.99 -1.21 -30.52
C ASP A 454 -18.20 -2.36 -31.51
N SER A 455 -17.90 -3.61 -31.11
CA SER A 455 -17.97 -4.76 -32.01
C SER A 455 -17.98 -6.15 -31.36
N GLY A 456 -17.88 -6.24 -30.03
CA GLY A 456 -17.74 -7.49 -29.29
C GLY A 456 -19.00 -8.33 -29.20
N ALA A 457 -18.85 -9.57 -28.70
CA ALA A 457 -19.97 -10.40 -28.27
C ALA A 457 -20.18 -10.28 -26.75
N LEU A 458 -21.44 -10.38 -26.32
CA LEU A 458 -21.82 -10.52 -24.92
C LEU A 458 -22.12 -11.99 -24.63
N THR A 459 -21.43 -12.61 -23.67
CA THR A 459 -21.73 -13.99 -23.23
C THR A 459 -21.99 -14.00 -21.74
N LEU A 460 -23.19 -14.44 -21.34
CA LEU A 460 -23.61 -14.56 -19.94
C LEU A 460 -23.99 -16.02 -19.67
N GLN A 461 -23.26 -16.71 -18.79
CA GLN A 461 -23.54 -18.13 -18.50
C GLN A 461 -23.41 -18.48 -17.02
N PRO A 462 -24.25 -19.38 -16.49
CA PRO A 462 -24.05 -19.94 -15.16
C PRO A 462 -22.75 -20.74 -15.09
N ARG A 463 -22.10 -20.76 -13.92
CA ARG A 463 -20.98 -21.67 -13.64
C ARG A 463 -21.48 -23.11 -13.44
N ASP A 464 -22.53 -23.29 -12.65
CA ASP A 464 -23.21 -24.59 -12.53
C ASP A 464 -23.97 -24.96 -13.83
N THR A 465 -23.62 -26.09 -14.43
CA THR A 465 -24.20 -26.57 -15.69
C THR A 465 -25.65 -27.01 -15.60
N ILE A 466 -26.23 -27.12 -14.40
CA ILE A 466 -27.65 -27.44 -14.18
C ILE A 466 -28.45 -26.27 -13.61
N ALA A 467 -27.82 -25.13 -13.29
CA ALA A 467 -28.51 -23.99 -12.72
C ALA A 467 -29.62 -23.49 -13.66
N GLY A 468 -30.78 -23.19 -13.09
CA GLY A 468 -31.88 -22.56 -13.82
C GLY A 468 -31.51 -21.13 -14.23
N ILE A 469 -32.00 -20.72 -15.40
CA ILE A 469 -31.80 -19.39 -15.96
C ILE A 469 -33.16 -18.72 -16.10
N ASP A 470 -33.33 -17.56 -15.46
CA ASP A 470 -34.53 -16.74 -15.61
C ASP A 470 -34.23 -15.45 -16.37
N ILE A 471 -35.08 -15.10 -17.33
CA ILE A 471 -34.96 -13.88 -18.13
C ILE A 471 -36.30 -13.13 -18.07
N GLY A 472 -36.27 -11.87 -17.64
CA GLY A 472 -37.43 -11.02 -17.38
C GLY A 472 -38.03 -11.16 -15.99
N ARG A 473 -37.36 -11.84 -15.05
CA ARG A 473 -37.82 -12.08 -13.67
C ARG A 473 -36.66 -12.52 -12.78
N GLN A 474 -36.79 -12.42 -11.45
CA GLN A 474 -35.78 -12.86 -10.47
C GLN A 474 -36.32 -13.99 -9.57
N GLU A 475 -36.41 -15.22 -10.09
CA GLU A 475 -36.74 -16.41 -9.25
C GLU A 475 -35.58 -17.40 -9.16
N ALA A 476 -34.74 -17.51 -10.20
CA ALA A 476 -33.53 -18.31 -10.24
C ALA A 476 -32.30 -17.58 -9.67
N ALA A 477 -31.25 -18.34 -9.34
CA ALA A 477 -29.97 -17.77 -8.92
C ALA A 477 -29.29 -17.00 -10.07
N PHE A 478 -29.35 -17.53 -11.29
CA PHE A 478 -28.93 -16.83 -12.50
C PHE A 478 -30.17 -16.19 -13.16
N SER A 479 -30.41 -14.93 -12.86
CA SER A 479 -31.58 -14.20 -13.36
C SER A 479 -31.19 -12.85 -13.96
N LEU A 480 -31.87 -12.45 -15.03
CA LEU A 480 -31.80 -11.11 -15.59
C LEU A 480 -33.21 -10.52 -15.59
N ASP A 481 -33.45 -9.46 -14.83
CA ASP A 481 -34.73 -8.75 -14.80
C ASP A 481 -34.88 -7.74 -15.96
N ASP A 482 -36.05 -7.11 -16.06
CA ASP A 482 -36.33 -6.14 -17.12
C ASP A 482 -35.39 -4.91 -17.07
N ASN A 483 -34.96 -4.46 -15.89
CA ASN A 483 -34.04 -3.33 -15.75
C ASN A 483 -32.62 -3.71 -16.18
N GLU A 484 -32.18 -4.91 -15.81
CA GLU A 484 -30.89 -5.48 -16.18
C GLU A 484 -30.77 -5.70 -17.69
N LEU A 485 -31.84 -6.18 -18.31
CA LEU A 485 -31.91 -6.28 -19.78
C LEU A 485 -31.96 -4.90 -20.45
N LEU A 486 -32.65 -3.92 -19.84
CA LEU A 486 -32.66 -2.54 -20.33
C LEU A 486 -31.29 -1.86 -20.23
N ALA A 487 -30.42 -2.31 -19.32
CA ALA A 487 -29.07 -1.80 -19.18
C ALA A 487 -28.18 -2.17 -20.40
N LEU A 488 -28.50 -3.25 -21.10
CA LEU A 488 -27.83 -3.65 -22.34
C LEU A 488 -28.14 -2.64 -23.47
N GLY A 489 -27.10 -1.97 -23.95
CA GLY A 489 -27.12 -1.12 -25.12
C GLY A 489 -27.05 -1.93 -26.41
N ASP A 490 -27.09 -1.21 -27.53
CA ASP A 490 -26.95 -1.72 -28.90
C ASP A 490 -25.45 -1.90 -29.25
N GLY A 491 -25.17 -2.58 -30.37
CA GLY A 491 -23.83 -2.69 -30.96
C GLY A 491 -23.14 -4.04 -30.75
N TRP A 492 -23.78 -4.97 -30.02
CA TRP A 492 -23.26 -6.31 -29.82
C TRP A 492 -23.34 -7.13 -31.12
N SER A 493 -22.22 -7.75 -31.50
CA SER A 493 -22.22 -8.69 -32.64
C SER A 493 -23.16 -9.88 -32.39
N ASN A 494 -23.27 -10.31 -31.13
CA ASN A 494 -24.19 -11.33 -30.64
C ASN A 494 -24.32 -11.24 -29.10
N VAL A 495 -25.51 -11.52 -28.57
CA VAL A 495 -25.77 -11.72 -27.14
C VAL A 495 -26.07 -13.19 -26.90
N GLN A 496 -25.21 -13.88 -26.18
CA GLN A 496 -25.37 -15.29 -25.81
C GLN A 496 -25.73 -15.41 -24.33
N ILE A 497 -26.80 -16.13 -24.02
CA ILE A 497 -27.20 -16.46 -22.65
C ILE A 497 -27.29 -17.98 -22.49
N GLY A 498 -26.63 -18.49 -21.45
CA GLY A 498 -26.55 -19.92 -21.15
C GLY A 498 -25.40 -20.65 -21.85
N ARG A 499 -25.10 -21.85 -21.36
CA ARG A 499 -23.97 -22.67 -21.82
C ARG A 499 -24.41 -23.63 -22.92
N THR A 500 -23.65 -23.70 -24.02
CA THR A 500 -23.81 -24.75 -25.03
C THR A 500 -23.60 -26.12 -24.39
N GLY A 501 -24.60 -27.00 -24.49
CA GLY A 501 -24.54 -28.32 -23.85
C GLY A 501 -24.87 -28.32 -22.35
N GLY A 502 -25.18 -27.16 -21.76
CA GLY A 502 -25.63 -27.06 -20.37
C GLY A 502 -27.04 -27.63 -20.17
N ALA A 503 -27.26 -28.26 -19.02
CA ALA A 503 -28.51 -28.89 -18.63
C ALA A 503 -29.51 -27.92 -17.98
N HIS A 504 -29.51 -26.66 -18.44
CA HIS A 504 -30.24 -25.56 -17.80
C HIS A 504 -31.74 -25.63 -18.11
N GLU A 505 -32.58 -25.38 -17.11
CA GLU A 505 -33.96 -24.97 -17.34
C GLU A 505 -34.00 -23.45 -17.53
N VAL A 506 -34.36 -22.99 -18.74
CA VAL A 506 -34.43 -21.57 -19.07
C VAL A 506 -35.89 -21.14 -19.13
N ARG A 507 -36.26 -20.09 -18.40
CA ARG A 507 -37.59 -19.47 -18.46
C ARG A 507 -37.47 -18.02 -18.86
N ILE A 508 -38.28 -17.61 -19.82
CA ILE A 508 -38.27 -16.28 -20.42
C ILE A 508 -39.67 -15.69 -20.29
N GLU A 509 -39.85 -14.66 -19.48
CA GLU A 509 -41.16 -14.01 -19.29
C GLU A 509 -41.28 -12.68 -20.05
N SER A 510 -40.24 -11.85 -19.96
CA SER A 510 -40.14 -10.55 -20.62
C SER A 510 -38.70 -10.27 -20.98
N ALA A 511 -38.37 -10.33 -22.26
CA ALA A 511 -37.01 -10.10 -22.70
C ALA A 511 -36.97 -9.26 -23.98
N ARG A 512 -36.34 -8.09 -23.90
CA ARG A 512 -36.10 -7.23 -25.05
C ARG A 512 -34.61 -7.05 -25.29
N PHE A 513 -34.16 -7.50 -26.45
CA PHE A 513 -32.79 -7.30 -26.93
C PHE A 513 -32.78 -6.28 -28.08
N LEU A 514 -31.69 -5.53 -28.15
CA LEU A 514 -31.44 -4.61 -29.25
C LEU A 514 -30.64 -5.27 -30.37
N ASP A 515 -29.85 -6.30 -30.07
CA ASP A 515 -29.00 -7.02 -31.02
C ASP A 515 -29.47 -8.47 -31.27
N ASN A 516 -28.67 -9.23 -32.03
CA ASN A 516 -28.86 -10.68 -32.18
C ASN A 516 -28.75 -11.38 -30.83
N VAL A 517 -29.63 -12.35 -30.57
CA VAL A 517 -29.63 -13.10 -29.31
C VAL A 517 -29.67 -14.60 -29.54
N ALA A 518 -28.83 -15.34 -28.82
CA ALA A 518 -28.79 -16.78 -28.74
C ALA A 518 -28.97 -17.25 -27.30
N ILE A 519 -29.95 -18.12 -27.06
CA ILE A 519 -30.25 -18.66 -25.73
C ILE A 519 -30.09 -20.18 -25.76
N HIS A 520 -29.27 -20.70 -24.84
CA HIS A 520 -28.94 -22.12 -24.74
C HIS A 520 -29.43 -22.72 -23.42
N GLY A 521 -30.01 -23.91 -23.50
CA GLY A 521 -30.42 -24.68 -22.32
C GLY A 521 -30.78 -26.13 -22.66
N ASP A 522 -31.16 -26.90 -21.65
CA ASP A 522 -31.79 -28.22 -21.85
C ASP A 522 -33.27 -28.06 -22.18
N THR A 523 -33.97 -27.24 -21.40
CA THR A 523 -35.34 -26.86 -21.68
C THR A 523 -35.46 -25.34 -21.75
N ILE A 524 -36.25 -24.83 -22.70
CA ILE A 524 -36.52 -23.40 -22.85
C ILE A 524 -38.04 -23.20 -22.84
N ALA A 525 -38.53 -22.42 -21.88
CA ALA A 525 -39.93 -22.03 -21.78
C ALA A 525 -40.07 -20.51 -22.00
N VAL A 526 -40.75 -20.12 -23.08
CA VAL A 526 -41.11 -18.72 -23.35
C VAL A 526 -42.52 -18.49 -22.83
N LEU A 527 -42.68 -17.73 -21.76
CA LEU A 527 -43.92 -17.52 -21.01
C LEU A 527 -44.45 -16.10 -21.25
N ALA A 528 -45.73 -15.89 -20.97
CA ALA A 528 -46.28 -14.53 -20.93
C ALA A 528 -45.98 -13.93 -19.56
N SER A 529 -45.48 -12.70 -19.53
CA SER A 529 -45.13 -12.03 -18.29
C SER A 529 -46.36 -11.83 -17.40
N SER A 530 -46.19 -12.10 -16.11
CA SER A 530 -47.20 -11.77 -15.09
C SER A 530 -47.11 -10.31 -14.62
N THR A 531 -45.98 -9.66 -14.87
CA THR A 531 -45.63 -8.29 -14.48
C THR A 531 -45.46 -7.43 -15.72
N GLN A 532 -46.51 -6.68 -16.06
CA GLN A 532 -46.68 -5.93 -17.30
C GLN A 532 -45.71 -4.73 -17.46
N GLN A 533 -44.40 -4.95 -17.61
CA GLN A 533 -43.41 -3.87 -17.87
C GLN A 533 -42.67 -3.97 -19.21
N GLY A 534 -42.80 -5.06 -19.95
CA GLY A 534 -42.08 -5.25 -21.22
C GLY A 534 -42.89 -5.92 -22.32
N VAL A 535 -42.27 -6.91 -22.98
CA VAL A 535 -42.89 -7.75 -24.01
C VAL A 535 -43.37 -9.05 -23.38
N ASP A 536 -44.52 -9.58 -23.79
CA ASP A 536 -44.90 -10.94 -23.41
C ASP A 536 -43.98 -11.91 -24.18
N GLY A 537 -43.03 -12.56 -23.51
CA GLY A 537 -42.06 -13.47 -24.11
C GLY A 537 -40.74 -12.79 -24.51
N ILE A 538 -40.23 -13.04 -25.73
CA ILE A 538 -38.95 -12.54 -26.21
C ILE A 538 -39.08 -11.69 -27.48
N SER A 539 -38.34 -10.58 -27.53
CA SER A 539 -38.28 -9.69 -28.66
C SER A 539 -36.84 -9.22 -28.95
N ALA A 540 -36.38 -9.35 -30.19
CA ALA A 540 -35.14 -8.76 -30.70
C ALA A 540 -35.48 -7.83 -31.88
N VAL A 541 -35.99 -6.64 -31.57
CA VAL A 541 -36.45 -5.66 -32.57
C VAL A 541 -35.91 -4.28 -32.24
N ASN A 542 -35.05 -3.79 -33.13
CA ASN A 542 -34.48 -2.45 -33.04
C ASN A 542 -34.68 -1.67 -34.34
N GLY A 543 -35.93 -1.22 -34.59
CA GLY A 543 -36.34 -0.12 -35.49
C GLY A 543 -35.96 -0.14 -37.00
N ALA A 544 -34.73 -0.53 -37.33
CA ALA A 544 -34.13 -0.57 -38.66
C ALA A 544 -33.34 -1.88 -38.92
N GLU A 545 -32.97 -2.64 -37.90
CA GLU A 545 -32.06 -3.79 -38.03
C GLU A 545 -32.76 -5.16 -38.01
N LYS A 546 -32.17 -6.13 -38.72
CA LYS A 546 -32.69 -7.50 -38.86
C LYS A 546 -32.15 -8.41 -37.76
N ASN A 547 -32.40 -8.05 -36.51
CA ASN A 547 -31.87 -8.78 -35.37
C ASN A 547 -32.58 -10.12 -35.21
N SER A 548 -31.79 -11.18 -35.06
CA SER A 548 -32.24 -12.56 -35.11
C SER A 548 -32.32 -13.17 -33.71
N ILE A 549 -33.21 -14.15 -33.54
CA ILE A 549 -33.37 -14.91 -32.30
C ILE A 549 -33.01 -16.36 -32.57
N ILE A 550 -32.14 -16.93 -31.74
CA ILE A 550 -31.83 -18.36 -31.70
C ILE A 550 -32.22 -18.89 -30.32
N LEU A 551 -33.15 -19.83 -30.27
CA LEU A 551 -33.50 -20.58 -29.06
C LEU A 551 -33.07 -22.04 -29.26
N GLN A 552 -32.05 -22.48 -28.51
CA GLN A 552 -31.46 -23.80 -28.64
C GLN A 552 -31.63 -24.60 -27.34
N ALA A 553 -32.71 -25.37 -27.28
CA ALA A 553 -32.97 -26.35 -26.23
C ALA A 553 -32.44 -27.73 -26.64
N GLN A 554 -31.86 -28.48 -25.70
CA GLN A 554 -31.46 -29.87 -25.97
C GLN A 554 -32.68 -30.79 -26.00
N THR A 555 -33.54 -30.71 -24.99
CA THR A 555 -34.68 -31.62 -24.83
C THR A 555 -35.98 -30.99 -25.32
N ALA A 556 -36.38 -29.84 -24.78
CA ALA A 556 -37.71 -29.28 -25.03
C ALA A 556 -37.76 -27.77 -25.13
N LEU A 557 -38.52 -27.26 -26.09
CA LEU A 557 -38.90 -25.85 -26.19
C LEU A 557 -40.41 -25.71 -26.07
N SER A 558 -40.88 -24.83 -25.19
CA SER A 558 -42.31 -24.57 -25.01
C SER A 558 -42.64 -23.08 -25.09
N GLN A 559 -43.73 -22.76 -25.77
CA GLN A 559 -44.31 -21.42 -25.84
C GLN A 559 -45.59 -21.40 -25.00
N GLY A 560 -45.55 -20.65 -23.90
CA GLY A 560 -46.66 -20.39 -23.01
C GLY A 560 -47.77 -19.61 -23.69
N ARG A 561 -48.96 -19.66 -23.08
CA ARG A 561 -50.15 -19.00 -23.60
C ARG A 561 -49.92 -17.50 -23.73
N ARG A 562 -50.10 -16.94 -24.93
CA ARG A 562 -49.87 -15.51 -25.27
C ARG A 562 -48.42 -15.04 -25.25
N ALA A 563 -47.45 -15.92 -25.03
CA ALA A 563 -46.04 -15.57 -25.12
C ALA A 563 -45.65 -15.33 -26.57
N GLY A 564 -44.97 -14.23 -26.86
CA GLY A 564 -44.49 -13.88 -28.19
C GLY A 564 -43.01 -14.23 -28.40
N ILE A 565 -42.65 -14.55 -29.63
CA ILE A 565 -41.26 -14.61 -30.12
C ILE A 565 -41.19 -13.69 -31.32
N THR A 566 -40.62 -12.50 -31.17
CA THR A 566 -40.61 -11.48 -32.23
C THR A 566 -39.17 -11.07 -32.59
N ALA A 567 -38.74 -11.30 -33.83
CA ALA A 567 -37.42 -10.90 -34.32
C ALA A 567 -37.52 -9.88 -35.47
N GLY A 568 -36.53 -8.98 -35.59
CA GLY A 568 -36.35 -8.16 -36.79
C GLY A 568 -35.86 -8.96 -38.00
N GLY A 569 -35.13 -10.05 -37.76
CA GLY A 569 -34.50 -10.93 -38.74
C GLY A 569 -35.02 -12.35 -38.70
N ASP A 570 -34.09 -13.30 -38.58
CA ASP A 570 -34.37 -14.74 -38.57
C ASP A 570 -34.83 -15.19 -37.18
N VAL A 571 -35.65 -16.24 -37.13
CA VAL A 571 -35.99 -16.96 -35.91
C VAL A 571 -35.56 -18.41 -36.09
N THR A 572 -34.68 -18.90 -35.23
CA THR A 572 -34.21 -20.29 -35.24
C THR A 572 -34.60 -20.95 -33.94
N LEU A 573 -35.41 -22.01 -34.02
CA LEU A 573 -35.83 -22.81 -32.88
C LEU A 573 -35.24 -24.21 -33.04
N VAL A 574 -34.48 -24.65 -32.04
CA VAL A 574 -33.85 -25.97 -32.01
C VAL A 574 -34.26 -26.69 -30.74
N ALA A 575 -34.90 -27.85 -30.87
CA ALA A 575 -35.28 -28.73 -29.77
C ALA A 575 -35.74 -30.11 -30.29
N ASP A 576 -35.52 -31.17 -29.52
CA ASP A 576 -36.05 -32.49 -29.84
C ASP A 576 -37.57 -32.57 -29.68
N THR A 577 -38.14 -31.76 -28.79
CA THR A 577 -39.59 -31.58 -28.65
C THR A 577 -39.92 -30.07 -28.66
N MET A 578 -40.88 -29.65 -29.48
CA MET A 578 -41.41 -28.28 -29.44
C MET A 578 -42.91 -28.29 -29.17
N ALA A 579 -43.37 -27.40 -28.31
CA ALA A 579 -44.78 -27.15 -28.05
C ALA A 579 -45.06 -25.66 -28.23
N LEU A 580 -45.77 -25.27 -29.29
CA LEU A 580 -46.07 -23.87 -29.59
C LEU A 580 -47.50 -23.52 -29.12
N ASP A 581 -47.83 -22.25 -28.88
CA ASP A 581 -49.20 -21.89 -28.46
C ASP A 581 -50.13 -21.72 -29.67
N PRO A 582 -51.02 -22.69 -29.98
CA PRO A 582 -51.90 -22.60 -31.14
C PRO A 582 -53.00 -21.52 -31.00
N ARG A 583 -53.22 -21.00 -29.79
CA ARG A 583 -54.32 -20.05 -29.51
C ARG A 583 -53.92 -18.61 -29.80
N SER A 584 -52.64 -18.35 -29.98
CA SER A 584 -52.08 -17.02 -30.19
C SER A 584 -51.54 -16.95 -31.62
N ALA A 585 -52.45 -16.77 -32.58
CA ALA A 585 -52.05 -16.57 -33.98
C ALA A 585 -51.07 -15.39 -34.09
N ASN A 586 -50.03 -15.56 -34.91
CA ASN A 586 -48.95 -14.58 -35.07
C ASN A 586 -48.17 -14.29 -33.78
N SER A 587 -48.06 -15.26 -32.86
CA SER A 587 -47.24 -15.13 -31.67
C SER A 587 -45.74 -15.30 -31.98
N ILE A 588 -45.40 -16.04 -33.04
CA ILE A 588 -44.05 -16.10 -33.60
C ILE A 588 -43.99 -15.21 -34.84
N ARG A 589 -43.14 -14.18 -34.81
CA ARG A 589 -43.02 -13.17 -35.85
C ARG A 589 -41.57 -12.90 -36.17
N GLY A 590 -41.30 -12.80 -37.46
CA GLY A 590 -40.02 -12.34 -37.98
C GLY A 590 -40.19 -11.84 -39.40
N PHE A 591 -39.16 -11.15 -39.90
CA PHE A 591 -39.10 -10.67 -41.28
C PHE A 591 -38.09 -11.45 -42.13
N GLY A 592 -37.35 -12.38 -41.52
CA GLY A 592 -36.38 -13.27 -42.16
C GLY A 592 -36.91 -14.68 -42.38
N THR A 593 -36.06 -15.67 -42.10
CA THR A 593 -36.34 -17.10 -42.17
C THR A 593 -36.72 -17.62 -40.79
N LEU A 594 -37.82 -18.38 -40.71
CA LEU A 594 -38.09 -19.26 -39.58
C LEU A 594 -37.40 -20.60 -39.85
N THR A 595 -36.51 -21.04 -38.98
CA THR A 595 -35.89 -22.37 -39.04
C THR A 595 -36.32 -23.20 -37.84
N LEU A 596 -36.84 -24.39 -38.09
CA LEU A 596 -37.20 -25.35 -37.05
C LEU A 596 -36.36 -26.61 -37.23
N SER A 597 -35.60 -27.01 -36.21
CA SER A 597 -34.77 -28.21 -36.29
C SER A 597 -34.71 -28.97 -34.96
N THR A 598 -34.33 -30.25 -35.03
CA THR A 598 -34.05 -31.05 -33.84
C THR A 598 -32.63 -30.82 -33.37
N SER A 599 -32.39 -30.93 -32.07
CA SER A 599 -31.05 -30.83 -31.47
C SER A 599 -30.27 -32.14 -31.67
N SER A 600 -30.96 -33.28 -31.60
CA SER A 600 -30.36 -34.61 -31.79
C SER A 600 -30.49 -35.10 -33.23
N ALA A 601 -29.41 -35.70 -33.73
CA ALA A 601 -29.40 -36.32 -35.05
C ALA A 601 -30.33 -37.55 -35.09
N GLY A 602 -31.15 -37.64 -36.14
CA GLY A 602 -32.04 -38.79 -36.37
C GLY A 602 -33.40 -38.70 -35.65
N VAL A 603 -33.66 -37.62 -34.92
CA VAL A 603 -35.00 -37.34 -34.38
C VAL A 603 -35.92 -36.91 -35.54
N PRO A 604 -37.05 -37.60 -35.77
CA PRO A 604 -37.95 -37.25 -36.86
C PRO A 604 -38.63 -35.91 -36.62
N VAL A 605 -38.85 -35.17 -37.71
CA VAL A 605 -39.70 -33.98 -37.74
C VAL A 605 -41.03 -34.38 -38.38
N THR A 606 -42.10 -34.40 -37.58
CA THR A 606 -43.45 -34.80 -38.02
C THR A 606 -44.38 -33.59 -38.01
N LEU A 607 -44.88 -33.20 -39.18
CA LEU A 607 -45.96 -32.21 -39.32
C LEU A 607 -47.28 -32.97 -39.45
N SER A 608 -47.98 -33.21 -38.33
CA SER A 608 -49.26 -33.93 -38.35
C SER A 608 -50.19 -33.51 -37.21
N ASP A 609 -51.50 -33.64 -37.41
CA ASP A 609 -52.49 -33.47 -36.33
C ASP A 609 -52.67 -34.75 -35.47
N ALA A 610 -51.98 -35.84 -35.85
CA ALA A 610 -52.03 -37.09 -35.11
C ALA A 610 -51.01 -37.03 -33.97
N THR A 611 -51.43 -37.28 -32.73
CA THR A 611 -50.52 -37.34 -31.58
C THR A 611 -49.55 -38.51 -31.73
N GLU A 612 -48.35 -38.24 -32.25
CA GLU A 612 -47.25 -39.19 -32.24
C GLU A 612 -46.32 -38.87 -31.07
N THR A 613 -45.88 -39.90 -30.36
CA THR A 613 -44.92 -39.77 -29.26
C THR A 613 -43.50 -39.93 -29.80
N GLY A 614 -42.72 -38.85 -29.80
CA GLY A 614 -41.28 -38.86 -30.10
C GLY A 614 -40.90 -37.97 -31.30
N GLY A 615 -40.06 -36.97 -31.03
CA GLY A 615 -39.50 -36.05 -32.02
C GLY A 615 -40.25 -34.72 -32.17
N LEU A 616 -39.78 -33.89 -33.10
CA LEU A 616 -40.36 -32.56 -33.34
C LEU A 616 -41.73 -32.73 -34.00
N HIS A 617 -42.78 -32.61 -33.20
CA HIS A 617 -44.16 -32.69 -33.65
C HIS A 617 -44.79 -31.31 -33.68
N LEU A 618 -45.34 -30.91 -34.83
CA LEU A 618 -46.08 -29.65 -34.97
C LEU A 618 -47.44 -29.92 -35.59
N THR A 619 -48.50 -29.61 -34.85
CA THR A 619 -49.87 -29.68 -35.33
C THR A 619 -50.20 -28.54 -36.31
N SER A 620 -51.23 -28.72 -37.14
CA SER A 620 -51.74 -27.65 -38.00
C SER A 620 -52.16 -26.42 -37.19
N ARG A 621 -52.62 -26.63 -35.95
CA ARG A 621 -52.97 -25.56 -35.02
C ARG A 621 -51.74 -24.81 -34.51
N GLU A 622 -50.66 -25.50 -34.16
CA GLU A 622 -49.41 -24.86 -33.75
C GLU A 622 -48.76 -24.09 -34.89
N LEU A 623 -48.88 -24.57 -36.12
CA LEU A 623 -48.41 -23.84 -37.29
C LEU A 623 -49.16 -22.51 -37.50
N THR A 624 -50.37 -22.34 -36.95
CA THR A 624 -51.08 -21.04 -36.97
C THR A 624 -50.45 -19.99 -36.04
N ALA A 625 -49.60 -20.40 -35.09
CA ALA A 625 -48.83 -19.48 -34.24
C ALA A 625 -47.77 -18.72 -35.06
N VAL A 626 -47.32 -19.30 -36.18
CA VAL A 626 -46.37 -18.70 -37.11
C VAL A 626 -47.08 -17.68 -38.00
N ASN A 627 -46.62 -16.43 -37.98
CA ASN A 627 -47.15 -15.38 -38.84
C ASN A 627 -46.76 -15.60 -40.32
N SER A 628 -47.62 -15.22 -41.25
CA SER A 628 -47.31 -15.10 -42.68
C SER A 628 -46.23 -14.06 -43.02
N SER A 629 -45.66 -13.38 -42.02
CA SER A 629 -44.63 -12.34 -42.20
C SER A 629 -43.24 -12.88 -42.50
N PHE A 630 -42.97 -14.17 -42.24
CA PHE A 630 -41.69 -14.79 -42.59
C PHE A 630 -41.50 -14.89 -44.10
N ALA A 631 -40.31 -14.55 -44.58
CA ALA A 631 -39.97 -14.67 -45.99
C ALA A 631 -39.84 -16.14 -46.42
N LYS A 632 -39.38 -16.99 -45.49
CA LYS A 632 -39.19 -18.45 -45.68
C LYS A 632 -39.44 -19.17 -44.36
N VAL A 633 -39.95 -20.39 -44.44
CA VAL A 633 -39.99 -21.35 -43.33
C VAL A 633 -39.17 -22.56 -43.77
N ARG A 634 -38.17 -22.96 -42.98
CA ARG A 634 -37.22 -24.02 -43.26
C ARG A 634 -37.31 -25.15 -42.24
#